data_AF-A0A1W9I533-F1
#
_entry.id   AF-A0A1W9I533-F1
#
_cell.length_a   1.000
_cell.length_b   1.000
_cell.length_c   1.000
_cell.angle_alpha   90.00
_cell.angle_beta   90.00
_cell.angle_gamma   90.00
#
_symmetry.space_group_name_H-M   'P 1'
#
loop_
_entity.id
_entity.type
_entity.pdbx_description
1 polymer ?
#
loop_
_entity_poly.entity_id
_entity_poly.type
_entity_poly.pdbx_seq_one_letter_code
_entity_poly.pdbx_strand_id
1 'polypeptide(L)'
;MINLVIGGAIGLFVWECWARLFTPLIVGYPLEPAGLLDALAQHLAGLNLPRLFREAVHYGIGLVGYPIIYFAVSRHVPRWPVILDAIVIITFSFSIFRDISAGMFTPAKFMFLTAVIALVFSRLINRDERIANCISWGNFTWFFALGLMAPIAGLSFYLLGEGGELSYMSLVGHVIYGYLAALVFEKLEDRQKPAM
;
A
#
# COMPACT_ATOMS: atom_id res chain seq x y z
N MET A 1 -18.54 -1.04 11.85
CA MET A 1 -18.17 -2.23 11.06
C MET A 1 -18.60 -2.15 9.59
N ILE A 2 -19.87 -1.93 9.27
CA ILE A 2 -20.34 -1.91 7.87
C ILE A 2 -19.64 -0.84 7.01
N ASN A 3 -19.42 0.36 7.54
CA ASN A 3 -18.73 1.45 6.82
C ASN A 3 -17.28 1.08 6.48
N LEU A 4 -16.58 0.32 7.34
CA LEU A 4 -15.22 -0.17 7.08
C LEU A 4 -15.20 -1.13 5.89
N VAL A 5 -16.15 -2.06 5.87
CA VAL A 5 -16.28 -3.04 4.77
C VAL A 5 -16.64 -2.34 3.46
N ILE A 6 -17.51 -1.32 3.49
CA ILE A 6 -17.84 -0.52 2.29
C ILE A 6 -16.60 0.21 1.77
N GLY A 7 -15.84 0.86 2.65
CA GLY A 7 -14.57 1.49 2.28
C GLY A 7 -13.59 0.49 1.69
N GLY A 8 -13.36 -0.63 2.38
CA GLY A 8 -12.51 -1.72 1.91
C GLY A 8 -12.93 -2.28 0.56
N ALA A 9 -14.23 -2.48 0.33
CA ALA A 9 -14.77 -2.97 -0.94
C ALA A 9 -14.50 -2.00 -2.10
N ILE A 10 -14.73 -0.70 -1.90
CA ILE A 10 -14.47 0.32 -2.93
C ILE A 10 -12.98 0.42 -3.23
N GLY A 11 -12.15 0.48 -2.19
CA GLY A 11 -10.69 0.48 -2.35
C GLY A 11 -10.24 -0.77 -3.10
N LEU A 12 -10.69 -1.96 -2.70
CA LEU A 12 -10.31 -3.23 -3.30
C LEU A 12 -10.75 -3.32 -4.76
N PHE A 13 -11.96 -2.88 -5.09
CA PHE A 13 -12.42 -2.85 -6.48
C PHE A 13 -11.48 -2.00 -7.36
N VAL A 14 -11.13 -0.80 -6.90
CA VAL A 14 -10.21 0.08 -7.64
C VAL A 14 -8.81 -0.53 -7.72
N TRP A 15 -8.33 -1.18 -6.66
CA TRP A 15 -7.09 -1.94 -6.68
C TRP A 15 -7.11 -3.04 -7.75
N GLU A 16 -8.17 -3.85 -7.83
CA GLU A 16 -8.26 -4.92 -8.82
C GLU A 16 -8.27 -4.38 -10.25
N CYS A 17 -8.99 -3.27 -10.50
CA CYS A 17 -8.91 -2.57 -11.79
C CYS A 17 -7.48 -2.08 -12.07
N TRP A 18 -6.82 -1.45 -11.10
CA TRP A 18 -5.43 -0.98 -11.26
C TRP A 18 -4.46 -2.12 -11.58
N ALA A 19 -4.52 -3.19 -10.80
CA ALA A 19 -3.59 -4.31 -10.88
C ALA A 19 -3.80 -5.19 -12.12
N ARG A 20 -5.06 -5.43 -12.51
CA ARG A 20 -5.40 -6.40 -13.57
C ARG A 20 -5.81 -5.77 -14.90
N LEU A 21 -6.21 -4.50 -14.93
CA LEU A 21 -6.53 -3.79 -16.17
C LEU A 21 -5.43 -2.79 -16.53
N PHE A 22 -5.08 -1.86 -15.64
CA PHE A 22 -4.16 -0.78 -16.00
C PHE A 22 -2.69 -1.19 -16.00
N THR A 23 -2.27 -2.05 -15.06
CA THR A 23 -0.86 -2.47 -14.98
C THR A 23 -0.40 -3.25 -16.22
N PRO A 24 -1.14 -4.24 -16.74
CA PRO A 24 -0.78 -4.90 -17.98
C PRO A 24 -0.67 -3.95 -19.19
N LEU A 25 -1.50 -2.90 -19.23
CA LEU A 25 -1.47 -1.92 -20.33
C LEU A 25 -0.22 -1.03 -20.30
N ILE A 26 0.42 -0.87 -19.13
CA ILE A 26 1.57 -0.01 -18.93
C ILE A 26 2.88 -0.81 -18.94
N VAL A 27 2.90 -1.96 -18.26
CA VAL A 27 4.12 -2.77 -18.00
C VAL A 27 4.13 -4.08 -18.80
N GLY A 28 3.02 -4.45 -19.45
CA GLY A 28 2.92 -5.64 -20.31
C GLY A 28 2.46 -6.92 -19.60
N TYR A 29 2.33 -6.90 -18.28
CA TYR A 29 1.85 -8.03 -17.47
C TYR A 29 1.17 -7.53 -16.18
N PRO A 30 0.28 -8.33 -15.54
CA PRO A 30 -0.47 -7.88 -14.37
C PRO A 30 0.40 -7.79 -13.12
N LEU A 31 0.04 -6.87 -12.24
CA LEU A 31 0.49 -6.91 -10.85
C LEU A 31 -0.32 -7.99 -10.15
N GLU A 32 0.22 -9.20 -10.00
CA GLU A 32 -0.52 -10.30 -9.36
C GLU A 32 -0.74 -10.00 -7.87
N PRO A 33 -1.96 -9.66 -7.43
CA PRO A 33 -2.15 -9.19 -6.06
C PRO A 33 -1.87 -10.29 -5.02
N ALA A 34 -2.15 -11.54 -5.43
CA ALA A 34 -1.91 -12.75 -4.65
C ALA A 34 -0.48 -13.29 -4.75
N GLY A 35 0.36 -12.78 -5.65
CA GLY A 35 1.71 -13.32 -5.90
C GLY A 35 2.64 -13.21 -4.69
N LEU A 36 2.43 -12.20 -3.83
CA LEU A 36 3.16 -12.08 -2.57
C LEU A 36 2.87 -13.25 -1.61
N LEU A 37 1.65 -13.80 -1.62
CA LEU A 37 1.32 -14.97 -0.80
C LEU A 37 2.01 -16.24 -1.30
N ASP A 38 2.22 -16.39 -2.62
CA ASP A 38 3.06 -17.48 -3.14
C ASP A 38 4.49 -17.33 -2.65
N ALA A 39 5.08 -16.13 -2.82
CA ALA A 39 6.45 -15.88 -2.41
C ALA A 39 6.62 -16.18 -0.91
N LEU A 40 5.66 -15.76 -0.07
CA LEU A 40 5.66 -16.07 1.37
C LEU A 40 5.59 -17.57 1.65
N ALA A 41 4.62 -18.27 1.08
CA ALA A 41 4.43 -19.70 1.33
C ALA A 41 5.60 -20.54 0.82
N GLN A 42 6.15 -20.17 -0.33
CA GLN A 42 7.31 -20.82 -0.91
C GLN A 42 8.57 -20.55 -0.08
N HIS A 43 8.80 -19.30 0.35
CA HIS A 43 9.99 -18.95 1.13
C HIS A 43 9.98 -19.52 2.55
N LEU A 44 8.82 -19.48 3.23
CA LEU A 44 8.71 -19.89 4.63
C LEU A 44 8.49 -21.40 4.82
N ALA A 45 7.83 -22.05 3.86
CA ALA A 45 7.39 -23.44 4.03
C ALA A 45 7.62 -24.33 2.79
N GLY A 46 8.14 -23.79 1.69
CA GLY A 46 8.30 -24.54 0.43
C GLY A 46 6.97 -24.98 -0.18
N LEU A 47 5.88 -24.28 0.13
CA LEU A 47 4.52 -24.64 -0.28
C LEU A 47 4.04 -23.82 -1.47
N ASN A 48 3.40 -24.50 -2.42
CA ASN A 48 2.61 -23.85 -3.46
C ASN A 48 1.15 -23.77 -3.02
N LEU A 49 0.61 -22.57 -2.90
CA LEU A 49 -0.77 -22.38 -2.47
C LEU A 49 -1.75 -22.44 -3.66
N PRO A 50 -2.91 -23.09 -3.49
CA PRO A 50 -3.97 -23.02 -4.49
C PRO A 50 -4.35 -21.57 -4.77
N ARG A 51 -4.56 -21.23 -6.06
CA ARG A 51 -4.90 -19.86 -6.48
C ARG A 51 -6.10 -19.29 -5.71
N LEU A 52 -7.16 -20.09 -5.58
CA LEU A 52 -8.38 -19.69 -4.86
C LEU A 52 -8.07 -19.26 -3.41
N PHE A 53 -7.19 -20.00 -2.73
CA PHE A 53 -6.82 -19.69 -1.36
C PHE A 53 -6.09 -18.34 -1.27
N ARG A 54 -5.11 -18.12 -2.15
CA ARG A 54 -4.36 -16.86 -2.15
C ARG A 54 -5.23 -15.66 -2.51
N GLU A 55 -6.07 -15.78 -3.53
CA GLU A 55 -7.00 -14.72 -3.90
C GLU A 55 -8.01 -14.45 -2.77
N ALA A 56 -8.53 -15.48 -2.10
CA ALA A 56 -9.42 -15.31 -0.96
C ALA A 56 -8.74 -14.60 0.22
N VAL A 57 -7.49 -14.95 0.54
CA VAL A 57 -6.72 -14.28 1.60
C VAL A 57 -6.44 -12.82 1.22
N HIS A 58 -6.00 -12.56 -0.02
CA HIS A 58 -5.79 -11.19 -0.52
C HIS A 58 -7.07 -10.36 -0.42
N TYR A 59 -8.21 -10.90 -0.88
CA TYR A 59 -9.51 -10.23 -0.77
C TYR A 59 -9.94 -10.04 0.68
N GLY A 60 -9.69 -10.99 1.58
CA GLY A 60 -9.96 -10.83 3.01
C GLY A 60 -9.14 -9.70 3.63
N ILE A 61 -7.85 -9.61 3.30
CA ILE A 61 -6.95 -8.53 3.76
C ILE A 61 -7.43 -7.18 3.22
N GLY A 62 -7.76 -7.08 1.93
CA GLY A 62 -8.20 -5.83 1.30
C GLY A 62 -9.60 -5.38 1.73
N LEU A 63 -10.53 -6.32 1.91
CA LEU A 63 -11.92 -6.01 2.27
C LEU A 63 -12.08 -5.71 3.76
N VAL A 64 -11.33 -6.41 4.62
CA VAL A 64 -11.54 -6.39 6.08
C VAL A 64 -10.26 -6.09 6.84
N GLY A 65 -9.14 -6.75 6.52
CA GLY A 65 -7.89 -6.65 7.27
C GLY A 65 -7.37 -5.22 7.38
N TYR A 66 -7.01 -4.59 6.26
CA TYR A 66 -6.52 -3.22 6.23
C TYR A 66 -7.54 -2.21 6.81
N PRO A 67 -8.86 -2.25 6.49
CA PRO A 67 -9.82 -1.37 7.15
C PRO A 67 -9.87 -1.50 8.68
N ILE A 68 -9.78 -2.72 9.22
CA ILE A 68 -9.72 -2.91 10.68
C ILE A 68 -8.44 -2.31 11.27
N ILE A 69 -7.29 -2.54 10.63
CA ILE A 69 -6.01 -1.97 11.08
C ILE A 69 -6.08 -0.44 11.02
N TYR A 70 -6.61 0.12 9.93
CA TYR A 70 -6.85 1.56 9.81
C TYR A 70 -7.65 2.08 10.99
N PHE A 71 -8.79 1.44 11.30
CA PHE A 71 -9.65 1.85 12.41
C PHE A 71 -8.90 1.80 13.75
N ALA A 72 -8.20 0.70 14.04
CA ALA A 72 -7.45 0.56 15.27
C ALA A 72 -6.37 1.64 15.42
N VAL A 73 -5.59 1.87 14.36
CA VAL A 73 -4.53 2.88 14.34
C VAL A 73 -5.12 4.29 14.45
N SER A 74 -6.14 4.61 13.64
CA SER A 74 -6.70 5.95 13.55
C SER A 74 -7.43 6.40 14.82
N ARG A 75 -7.93 5.45 15.62
CA ARG A 75 -8.63 5.76 16.88
C ARG A 75 -7.76 5.68 18.12
N HIS A 76 -6.64 4.94 18.08
CA HIS A 76 -5.83 4.70 19.28
C HIS A 76 -4.41 5.25 19.24
N VAL A 77 -3.89 5.62 18.06
CA VAL A 77 -2.52 6.13 17.92
C VAL A 77 -2.54 7.64 17.68
N PRO A 78 -2.08 8.46 18.64
CA PRO A 78 -1.95 9.90 18.43
C PRO A 78 -0.96 10.20 17.32
N ARG A 79 -1.29 11.17 16.45
CA ARG A 79 -0.43 11.59 15.32
C ARG A 79 -0.03 10.44 14.39
N TRP A 80 -0.85 9.39 14.32
CA TRP A 80 -0.61 8.24 13.45
C TRP A 80 -0.19 8.62 12.02
N PRO A 81 -0.77 9.62 11.32
CA PRO A 81 -0.42 9.87 9.93
C PRO A 81 1.06 10.22 9.77
N VAL A 82 1.56 11.08 10.66
CA VAL A 82 2.97 11.51 10.68
C VAL A 82 3.90 10.36 11.05
N ILE A 83 3.47 9.49 11.99
CA ILE A 83 4.26 8.31 12.36
C ILE A 83 4.37 7.35 11.18
N LEU A 84 3.27 7.08 10.49
CA LEU A 84 3.27 6.20 9.33
C LEU A 84 4.11 6.80 8.19
N ASP A 85 3.95 8.08 7.89
CA ASP A 85 4.78 8.79 6.92
C ASP A 85 6.28 8.74 7.28
N ALA A 86 6.62 8.87 8.57
CA ALA A 86 7.99 8.74 9.05
C ALA A 86 8.56 7.33 8.84
N ILE A 87 7.76 6.29 9.10
CA ILE A 87 8.16 4.89 8.83
C ILE A 87 8.46 4.71 7.34
N VAL A 88 7.57 5.17 6.46
CA VAL A 88 7.75 5.06 5.01
C VAL A 88 9.02 5.79 4.57
N ILE A 89 9.18 7.06 4.95
CA ILE A 89 10.32 7.85 4.46
C ILE A 89 11.65 7.34 5.00
N ILE A 90 11.73 6.91 6.26
CA ILE A 90 12.97 6.38 6.86
C ILE A 90 13.35 5.07 6.17
N THR A 91 12.42 4.12 6.10
CA THR A 91 12.71 2.79 5.53
C THR A 91 13.02 2.87 4.04
N PHE A 92 12.28 3.67 3.29
CA PHE A 92 12.52 3.84 1.86
C PHE A 92 13.83 4.58 1.59
N SER A 93 14.15 5.64 2.34
CA SER A 93 15.42 6.36 2.20
C SER A 93 16.61 5.46 2.49
N PHE A 94 16.51 4.61 3.52
CA PHE A 94 17.53 3.60 3.81
C PHE A 94 17.75 2.65 2.62
N SER A 95 16.66 2.19 2.00
CA SER A 95 16.74 1.32 0.81
C SER A 95 17.44 2.00 -0.37
N ILE A 96 17.09 3.25 -0.64
CA ILE A 96 17.71 4.05 -1.70
C ILE A 96 19.18 4.30 -1.41
N PHE A 97 19.53 4.64 -0.18
CA PHE A 97 20.92 4.81 0.24
C PHE A 97 21.74 3.54 -0.01
N ARG A 98 21.22 2.37 0.42
CA ARG A 98 21.85 1.07 0.18
C ARG A 98 22.07 0.80 -1.31
N ASP A 99 21.07 1.07 -2.14
CA ASP A 99 21.16 0.87 -3.59
C ASP A 99 22.19 1.82 -4.24
N ILE A 100 22.29 3.07 -3.78
CA ILE A 100 23.33 4.02 -4.21
C ILE A 100 24.71 3.50 -3.81
N SER A 101 24.89 3.11 -2.55
CA SER A 101 26.16 2.58 -2.05
C SER A 101 26.61 1.31 -2.77
N ALA A 102 25.66 0.51 -3.27
CA ALA A 102 25.92 -0.71 -4.03
C ALA A 102 26.08 -0.46 -5.55
N GLY A 103 25.98 0.78 -6.04
CA GLY A 103 26.03 1.09 -7.47
C GLY A 103 24.82 0.58 -8.27
N MET A 104 23.72 0.26 -7.59
CA MET A 104 22.48 -0.27 -8.19
C MET A 104 21.39 0.80 -8.38
N PHE A 105 21.72 2.07 -8.21
CA PHE A 105 20.77 3.17 -8.36
C PHE A 105 20.58 3.54 -9.83
N THR A 106 19.32 3.55 -10.28
CA THR A 106 18.94 3.78 -11.68
C THR A 106 18.04 5.01 -11.82
N PRO A 107 17.89 5.60 -13.01
CA PRO A 107 16.93 6.68 -13.24
C PRO A 107 15.49 6.32 -12.86
N ALA A 108 15.09 5.06 -13.04
CA ALA A 108 13.77 4.57 -12.61
C ALA A 108 13.60 4.66 -11.08
N LYS A 109 14.63 4.29 -10.31
CA LYS A 109 14.61 4.42 -8.84
C LYS A 109 14.60 5.89 -8.39
N PHE A 110 15.19 6.80 -9.18
CA PHE A 110 15.08 8.23 -8.93
C PHE A 110 13.65 8.76 -9.15
N MET A 111 13.00 8.41 -10.26
CA MET A 111 11.59 8.75 -10.50
C MET A 111 10.67 8.19 -9.42
N PHE A 112 10.99 6.98 -8.94
CA PHE A 112 10.23 6.37 -7.87
C PHE A 112 10.41 7.10 -6.54
N LEU A 113 11.64 7.50 -6.21
CA LEU A 113 11.95 8.32 -5.04
C LEU A 113 11.18 9.64 -5.06
N THR A 114 11.12 10.32 -6.20
CA THR A 114 10.38 11.59 -6.28
C THR A 114 8.88 11.39 -6.09
N ALA A 115 8.31 10.28 -6.58
CA ALA A 115 6.91 9.95 -6.34
C ALA A 115 6.61 9.67 -4.85
N VAL A 116 7.45 8.88 -4.17
CA VAL A 116 7.31 8.61 -2.73
C VAL A 116 7.43 9.90 -1.92
N ILE A 117 8.43 10.73 -2.21
CA ILE A 117 8.60 12.04 -1.56
C ILE A 117 7.37 12.91 -1.80
N ALA A 118 6.90 13.01 -3.05
CA ALA A 118 5.74 13.84 -3.38
C ALA A 118 4.49 13.40 -2.61
N LEU A 119 4.23 12.10 -2.50
CA LEU A 119 3.07 11.59 -1.77
C LEU A 119 3.18 11.80 -0.26
N VAL A 120 4.33 11.49 0.34
CA VAL A 120 4.56 11.67 1.80
C VAL A 120 4.50 13.15 2.18
N PHE A 121 5.19 14.01 1.43
CA PHE A 121 5.24 15.44 1.71
C PHE A 121 4.05 16.23 1.17
N SER A 122 3.14 15.60 0.40
CA SER A 122 1.88 16.22 -0.03
C SER A 122 1.08 16.76 1.17
N ARG A 123 1.21 16.14 2.35
CA ARG A 123 0.58 16.61 3.58
C ARG A 123 0.93 18.05 3.96
N LEU A 124 2.09 18.57 3.54
CA LEU A 124 2.51 19.94 3.82
C LEU A 124 1.75 20.98 3.00
N ILE A 125 1.16 20.56 1.88
CA ILE A 125 0.43 21.44 0.95
C ILE A 125 -1.07 21.12 0.89
N ASN A 126 -1.49 19.95 1.36
CA ASN A 126 -2.89 19.56 1.46
C ASN A 126 -3.62 20.44 2.48
N ARG A 127 -4.63 21.17 2.01
CA ARG A 127 -5.48 22.02 2.87
C ARG A 127 -6.47 21.22 3.72
N ASP A 128 -6.83 20.02 3.28
CA ASP A 128 -7.73 19.12 3.97
C ASP A 128 -6.91 18.04 4.70
N GLU A 129 -6.92 18.10 6.03
CA GLU A 129 -6.21 17.14 6.88
C GLU A 129 -6.69 15.70 6.67
N ARG A 130 -7.98 15.49 6.38
CA ARG A 130 -8.52 14.16 6.11
C ARG A 130 -7.92 13.58 4.85
N ILE A 131 -7.82 14.37 3.79
CA ILE A 131 -7.19 13.95 2.53
C ILE A 131 -5.74 13.57 2.78
N ALA A 132 -4.99 14.42 3.48
CA ALA A 132 -3.60 14.14 3.84
C ALA A 132 -3.46 12.82 4.62
N ASN A 133 -4.30 12.61 5.63
CA ASN A 133 -4.26 11.41 6.45
C ASN A 133 -4.61 10.14 5.65
N CYS A 134 -5.58 10.23 4.73
CA CYS A 134 -5.93 9.11 3.85
C CYS A 134 -4.78 8.74 2.91
N ILE A 135 -4.02 9.73 2.42
CA ILE A 135 -2.80 9.49 1.63
C ILE A 135 -1.72 8.80 2.49
N SER A 136 -1.48 9.28 3.72
CA SER A 136 -0.53 8.64 4.64
C SER A 136 -0.89 7.17 4.92
N TRP A 137 -2.19 6.86 5.06
CA TRP A 137 -2.65 5.48 5.17
C TRP A 137 -2.34 4.67 3.90
N GLY A 138 -2.62 5.22 2.72
CA GLY A 138 -2.25 4.62 1.44
C GLY A 138 -0.77 4.28 1.32
N ASN A 139 0.11 5.26 1.61
CA ASN A 139 1.57 5.07 1.66
C ASN A 139 1.97 3.94 2.62
N PHE A 140 1.31 3.85 3.78
CA PHE A 140 1.58 2.80 4.74
C PHE A 140 1.15 1.41 4.27
N THR A 141 0.02 1.27 3.58
CA THR A 141 -0.38 -0.04 3.03
C THR A 141 0.65 -0.57 2.03
N TRP A 142 1.26 0.34 1.25
CA TRP A 142 2.37 0.01 0.35
C TRP A 142 3.62 -0.41 1.12
N PHE A 143 4.04 0.34 2.15
CA PHE A 143 5.15 -0.09 3.01
C PHE A 143 4.88 -1.45 3.65
N PHE A 144 3.67 -1.69 4.14
CA PHE A 144 3.34 -2.98 4.74
C PHE A 144 3.51 -4.11 3.73
N ALA A 145 3.01 -3.95 2.50
CA ALA A 145 3.14 -4.97 1.47
C ALA A 145 4.58 -5.16 1.00
N LEU A 146 5.27 -4.09 0.61
CA LEU A 146 6.56 -4.21 -0.07
C LEU A 146 7.78 -3.86 0.79
N GLY A 147 7.63 -2.98 1.77
CA GLY A 147 8.68 -2.67 2.74
C GLY A 147 8.79 -3.68 3.88
N LEU A 148 7.74 -4.44 4.17
CA LEU A 148 7.72 -5.45 5.24
C LEU A 148 7.48 -6.87 4.73
N MET A 149 6.34 -7.11 4.09
CA MET A 149 5.95 -8.48 3.73
C MET A 149 6.80 -9.06 2.59
N ALA A 150 7.18 -8.27 1.58
CA ALA A 150 8.05 -8.74 0.49
C ALA A 150 9.43 -9.24 0.98
N PRO A 151 10.15 -8.52 1.86
CA PRO A 151 11.36 -9.06 2.50
C PRO A 151 11.14 -10.37 3.27
N ILE A 152 10.03 -10.48 4.02
CA ILE A 152 9.66 -11.72 4.72
C ILE A 152 9.40 -12.86 3.71
N ALA A 153 8.97 -12.53 2.50
CA ALA A 153 8.76 -13.44 1.39
C ALA A 153 10.05 -13.78 0.61
N GLY A 154 11.21 -13.31 1.05
CA GLY A 154 12.48 -13.49 0.34
C GLY A 154 12.63 -12.64 -0.93
N LEU A 155 11.76 -11.66 -1.14
CA LEU A 155 11.84 -10.70 -2.24
C LEU A 155 12.67 -9.48 -1.81
N SER A 156 13.12 -8.67 -2.77
CA SER A 156 13.92 -7.49 -2.42
C SER A 156 13.10 -6.43 -1.66
N PHE A 157 13.79 -5.62 -0.84
CA PHE A 157 13.16 -4.55 -0.08
C PHE A 157 12.49 -3.54 -1.01
N TYR A 158 11.20 -3.28 -0.80
CA TYR A 158 10.33 -2.53 -1.70
C TYR A 158 10.29 -3.05 -3.14
N LEU A 159 10.63 -4.31 -3.43
CA LEU A 159 10.73 -4.86 -4.79
C LEU A 159 11.61 -4.03 -5.75
N LEU A 160 12.68 -3.41 -5.23
CA LEU A 160 13.59 -2.57 -6.03
C LEU A 160 14.60 -3.36 -6.85
N GLY A 161 14.80 -4.65 -6.55
CA GLY A 161 15.69 -5.56 -7.26
C GLY A 161 15.04 -6.19 -8.50
N GLU A 162 13.71 -6.29 -8.53
CA GLU A 162 12.90 -6.93 -9.57
C GLU A 162 12.50 -5.96 -10.70
N GLY A 163 13.23 -4.86 -10.88
CA GLY A 163 13.05 -3.92 -11.99
C GLY A 163 12.30 -2.63 -11.66
N GLY A 164 11.83 -2.43 -10.43
CA GLY A 164 11.28 -1.15 -9.92
C GLY A 164 9.94 -0.70 -10.53
N GLU A 165 9.63 -1.08 -11.76
CA GLU A 165 8.36 -0.75 -12.46
C GLU A 165 7.15 -1.32 -11.72
N LEU A 166 7.20 -2.61 -11.34
CA LEU A 166 6.13 -3.21 -10.54
C LEU A 166 6.00 -2.59 -9.16
N SER A 167 7.12 -2.18 -8.57
CA SER A 167 7.10 -1.50 -7.29
C SER A 167 6.40 -0.14 -7.39
N TYR A 168 6.64 0.59 -8.49
CA TYR A 168 5.95 1.84 -8.79
C TYR A 168 4.45 1.61 -8.99
N MET A 169 4.06 0.62 -9.79
CA MET A 169 2.65 0.29 -10.00
C MET A 169 1.98 -0.13 -8.69
N SER A 170 2.69 -0.86 -7.82
CA SER A 170 2.22 -1.23 -6.49
C SER A 170 2.04 -0.01 -5.57
N LEU A 171 2.98 0.95 -5.56
CA LEU A 171 2.83 2.21 -4.81
C LEU A 171 1.53 2.90 -5.19
N VAL A 172 1.31 3.13 -6.49
CA VAL A 172 0.11 3.85 -6.97
C VAL A 172 -1.15 3.09 -6.57
N GLY A 173 -1.17 1.77 -6.78
CA GLY A 173 -2.32 0.94 -6.40
C GLY A 173 -2.63 1.05 -4.91
N HIS A 174 -1.62 0.97 -4.05
CA HIS A 174 -1.81 0.92 -2.60
C HIS A 174 -2.23 2.26 -2.05
N VAL A 175 -1.66 3.34 -2.61
CA VAL A 175 -2.02 4.70 -2.24
C VAL A 175 -3.47 4.98 -2.60
N ILE A 176 -3.92 4.62 -3.82
CA ILE A 176 -5.32 4.79 -4.24
C ILE A 176 -6.25 3.92 -3.38
N TYR A 177 -5.89 2.65 -3.18
CA TYR A 177 -6.63 1.71 -2.33
C TYR A 177 -6.84 2.27 -0.92
N GLY A 178 -5.75 2.59 -0.22
CA GLY A 178 -5.80 3.05 1.17
C GLY A 178 -6.51 4.39 1.28
N TYR A 179 -6.23 5.31 0.36
CA TYR A 179 -6.90 6.60 0.29
C TYR A 179 -8.43 6.45 0.22
N LEU A 180 -8.92 5.63 -0.72
CA LEU A 180 -10.36 5.44 -0.90
C LEU A 180 -10.99 4.67 0.26
N ALA A 181 -10.33 3.62 0.76
CA ALA A 181 -10.83 2.82 1.86
C ALA A 181 -11.03 3.66 3.12
N ALA A 182 -10.03 4.48 3.48
CA ALA A 182 -10.10 5.39 4.62
C ALA A 182 -11.10 6.52 4.38
N LEU A 183 -11.06 7.18 3.21
CA LEU A 183 -11.90 8.34 2.93
C LEU A 183 -13.39 8.00 2.94
N VAL A 184 -13.77 6.90 2.29
CA VAL A 184 -15.17 6.46 2.25
C VAL A 184 -15.65 6.13 3.65
N PHE A 185 -14.85 5.39 4.41
CA PHE A 185 -15.18 5.07 5.79
C PHE A 185 -15.42 6.34 6.62
N GLU A 186 -14.48 7.28 6.66
CA GLU A 186 -14.62 8.51 7.46
C GLU A 186 -15.82 9.36 7.00
N LYS A 187 -16.09 9.42 5.69
CA LYS A 187 -17.28 10.14 5.16
C LYS A 187 -18.60 9.49 5.59
N LEU A 188 -18.66 8.16 5.66
CA LEU A 188 -19.86 7.45 6.10
C LEU A 188 -20.06 7.57 7.61
N GLU A 189 -18.99 7.50 8.40
CA GLU A 189 -19.05 7.69 9.85
C GLU A 189 -19.57 9.08 10.21
N ASP A 190 -19.12 10.14 9.52
CA ASP A 190 -19.59 11.50 9.82
C ASP A 190 -21.07 11.71 9.52
N ARG A 191 -21.61 11.03 8.51
CA ARG A 191 -23.05 11.08 8.20
C ARG A 191 -23.92 10.43 9.27
N GLN A 192 -23.35 9.53 10.06
CA GLN A 192 -24.04 8.80 11.12
C GLN A 192 -23.95 9.51 12.48
N LYS A 193 -23.06 10.49 12.62
CA LYS A 193 -23.01 11.35 13.80
C LYS A 193 -24.22 12.30 13.77
N PRO A 194 -25.04 12.35 14.83
CA PRO A 194 -26.12 13.34 14.89
C PRO A 194 -25.52 14.76 14.85
N ALA A 195 -26.20 15.68 14.15
CA ALA A 195 -25.84 17.09 14.19
C ALA A 195 -25.93 17.57 15.65
N MET A 196 -24.80 17.97 16.23
CA MET A 196 -24.77 18.66 17.53
C MET A 196 -25.21 20.10 17.35
#